data_AF-M5BZ74-F1
#
_entry.id   AF-M5BZ74-F1
#
_cell.length_a   1.000
_cell.length_b   1.000
_cell.length_c   1.000
_cell.angle_alpha   90.00
_cell.angle_beta   90.00
_cell.angle_gamma   90.00
#
_symmetry.space_group_name_H-M   'P 1'
#
loop_
_entity.id
_entity.type
_entity.pdbx_description
1 polymer ?
#
loop_
_entity_poly.entity_id
_entity_poly.type
_entity_poly.pdbx_seq_one_letter_code
_entity_poly.pdbx_strand_id
1 'polypeptide(L)'
;MWNCLNANRDEFVSLAETSFASKLELDPEPEAKSSGHGTFGSVELKVYWHVIASGKTKKKGYVPKSQVTRNIQAINRHYAKSGISFKLVSLNYTINQKWFKNAANAINNTEQYEMKKELRKGGPADINIYTVGFLSDEGEGTLGYASFPSQYADNPQDDGVVILFSTLPGGSTEKYNEGKTLTHELGHWLGLYHTFQGGCEGPGDFVGDTPPEKIPGTGCAYGRDTCPGGGKDP
;
A
#
# COMPACT_ATOMS: atom_id res chain seq x y z
N MET A 1 17.11 12.23 10.84
CA MET A 1 17.81 10.98 11.16
C MET A 1 17.27 10.53 12.50
N TRP A 2 16.29 9.63 12.52
CA TRP A 2 15.80 9.01 13.75
C TRP A 2 16.08 7.51 13.64
N ASN A 3 16.94 7.05 14.56
CA ASN A 3 17.29 5.68 14.85
C ASN A 3 16.54 5.31 16.13
N CYS A 4 15.90 4.15 16.15
CA CYS A 4 15.69 3.34 17.35
C CYS A 4 15.82 1.88 16.91
N LEU A 5 16.54 1.08 17.71
CA LEU A 5 16.89 -0.32 17.48
C LEU A 5 16.20 -1.21 18.52
N ASN A 6 15.51 -2.24 18.02
CA ASN A 6 15.33 -3.64 18.44
C ASN A 6 14.79 -4.05 19.84
N ALA A 7 13.72 -4.86 19.83
CA ALA A 7 13.52 -6.12 20.61
C ALA A 7 12.43 -7.03 19.97
N ASN A 8 12.47 -8.35 20.21
CA ASN A 8 11.94 -9.47 19.38
C ASN A 8 10.46 -9.91 19.58
N ARG A 9 9.80 -10.20 18.42
CA ARG A 9 8.93 -11.31 17.91
C ARG A 9 8.24 -12.34 18.84
N ASP A 10 7.04 -12.79 18.44
CA ASP A 10 6.77 -14.22 18.11
C ASP A 10 5.46 -14.49 17.30
N GLU A 11 5.55 -15.53 16.45
CA GLU A 11 4.55 -16.22 15.59
C GLU A 11 3.92 -15.47 14.38
N PHE A 12 3.36 -14.27 14.51
CA PHE A 12 2.63 -13.64 13.38
C PHE A 12 3.50 -12.79 12.44
N VAL A 13 4.55 -12.14 12.95
CA VAL A 13 5.60 -11.52 12.11
C VAL A 13 6.26 -12.59 11.26
N SER A 14 6.41 -13.81 11.79
CA SER A 14 6.87 -14.96 11.00
C SER A 14 5.88 -15.31 9.88
N LEU A 15 4.56 -15.25 10.10
CA LEU A 15 3.57 -15.48 9.03
C LEU A 15 3.56 -14.39 7.97
N ALA A 16 3.72 -13.12 8.35
CA ALA A 16 3.84 -12.01 7.38
C ALA A 16 5.17 -12.07 6.60
N GLU A 17 6.29 -12.32 7.28
CA GLU A 17 7.60 -12.50 6.65
C GLU A 17 7.65 -13.78 5.81
N THR A 18 7.05 -14.89 6.26
CA THR A 18 6.95 -16.15 5.50
C THR A 18 5.98 -15.99 4.34
N SER A 19 4.90 -15.21 4.47
CA SER A 19 4.01 -14.89 3.36
C SER A 19 4.72 -14.02 2.33
N PHE A 20 5.47 -13.00 2.77
CA PHE A 20 6.28 -12.16 1.88
C PHE A 20 7.41 -12.96 1.22
N ALA A 21 8.12 -13.79 1.98
CA ALA A 21 9.16 -14.69 1.46
C ALA A 21 8.57 -15.74 0.51
N SER A 22 7.43 -16.35 0.82
CA SER A 22 6.75 -17.27 -0.10
C SER A 22 6.24 -16.54 -1.35
N LYS A 23 5.79 -15.29 -1.26
CA LYS A 23 5.49 -14.46 -2.43
C LYS A 23 6.73 -14.27 -3.32
N LEU A 24 7.92 -14.10 -2.73
CA LEU A 24 9.20 -14.02 -3.44
C LEU A 24 9.67 -15.38 -4.00
N GLU A 25 9.48 -16.48 -3.28
CA GLU A 25 9.88 -17.83 -3.69
C GLU A 25 9.00 -18.42 -4.81
N LEU A 26 7.75 -17.94 -4.92
CA LEU A 26 6.81 -18.26 -5.98
C LEU A 26 7.08 -17.47 -7.28
N ASP A 27 8.02 -16.51 -7.28
CA ASP A 27 8.48 -15.85 -8.50
C ASP A 27 9.38 -16.84 -9.29
N PRO A 28 9.08 -17.12 -10.58
CA PRO A 28 9.87 -18.03 -11.39
C PRO A 28 11.28 -17.52 -11.76
N GLU A 29 11.65 -16.28 -11.40
CA GLU A 29 13.03 -15.78 -11.60
C GLU A 29 13.98 -16.19 -10.46
N PRO A 30 15.21 -16.66 -10.76
CA PRO A 30 15.98 -17.53 -9.87
C PRO A 30 16.79 -16.83 -8.78
N GLU A 31 16.75 -15.49 -8.67
CA GLU A 31 17.66 -14.75 -7.80
C GLU A 31 17.29 -14.79 -6.30
N ALA A 32 16.08 -15.23 -5.95
CA ALA A 32 15.57 -15.24 -4.57
C ALA A 32 15.58 -16.62 -3.88
N LYS A 33 16.30 -17.61 -4.40
CA LYS A 33 16.37 -18.95 -3.78
C LYS A 33 17.72 -19.21 -3.12
N SER A 34 17.93 -18.71 -1.89
CA SER A 34 18.89 -19.32 -0.94
C SER A 34 18.84 -18.73 0.48
N SER A 35 18.60 -19.63 1.43
CA SER A 35 19.15 -19.72 2.80
C SER A 35 18.52 -18.92 3.95
N GLY A 36 18.27 -19.65 5.04
CA GLY A 36 17.50 -19.23 6.21
C GLY A 36 18.16 -18.22 7.13
N HIS A 37 17.35 -17.63 8.01
CA HIS A 37 17.72 -16.71 9.11
C HIS A 37 18.88 -15.75 8.78
N GLY A 38 18.87 -15.21 7.55
CA GLY A 38 19.83 -14.23 7.06
C GLY A 38 19.20 -12.85 7.04
N THR A 39 20.02 -11.81 7.27
CA THR A 39 19.67 -10.42 7.01
C THR A 39 19.03 -10.31 5.62
N PHE A 40 17.75 -9.90 5.55
CA PHE A 40 17.08 -9.67 4.28
C PHE A 40 17.94 -8.72 3.44
N GLY A 41 18.43 -9.22 2.29
CA GLY A 41 19.05 -8.37 1.28
C GLY A 41 18.05 -7.31 0.80
N SER A 42 18.54 -6.24 0.19
CA SER A 42 17.64 -5.25 -0.41
C SER A 42 16.74 -5.90 -1.46
N VAL A 43 15.42 -5.68 -1.37
CA VAL A 43 14.42 -6.21 -2.30
C VAL A 43 13.96 -5.09 -3.24
N GLU A 44 13.99 -5.33 -4.55
CA GLU A 44 13.39 -4.46 -5.56
C GLU A 44 12.10 -5.08 -6.10
N LEU A 45 10.96 -4.50 -5.75
CA LEU A 45 9.64 -4.95 -6.18
C LEU A 45 9.24 -4.28 -7.50
N LYS A 46 8.82 -5.09 -8.47
CA LYS A 46 8.34 -4.61 -9.77
C LYS A 46 6.93 -4.02 -9.61
N VAL A 47 6.70 -2.87 -10.24
CA VAL A 47 5.44 -2.12 -10.16
C VAL A 47 4.79 -2.03 -11.54
N TYR A 48 3.55 -2.52 -11.62
CA TYR A 48 2.63 -2.39 -12.75
C TYR A 48 1.58 -1.33 -12.40
N TRP A 49 1.66 -0.18 -13.06
CA TRP A 49 0.77 0.94 -12.79
C TRP A 49 -0.33 1.07 -13.83
N HIS A 50 -1.57 1.06 -13.36
CA HIS A 50 -2.80 1.14 -14.15
C HIS A 50 -3.52 2.47 -13.87
N VAL A 51 -3.48 3.40 -14.83
CA VAL A 51 -4.22 4.65 -14.72
C VAL A 51 -5.62 4.46 -15.27
N ILE A 52 -6.63 4.46 -14.40
CA ILE A 52 -8.03 4.43 -14.78
C ILE A 52 -8.56 5.85 -14.80
N ALA A 53 -9.24 6.22 -15.89
CA ALA A 53 -9.73 7.58 -16.09
C ALA A 53 -11.11 7.58 -16.73
N SER A 54 -11.92 8.60 -16.43
CA SER A 54 -13.20 8.85 -17.08
C SER A 54 -13.06 9.60 -18.43
N GLY A 55 -11.85 10.06 -18.76
CA GLY A 55 -11.50 10.73 -20.01
C GLY A 55 -10.06 11.26 -19.99
N LYS A 56 -9.57 11.80 -21.11
CA LYS A 56 -8.14 12.13 -21.33
C LYS A 56 -7.65 13.44 -20.72
N THR A 57 -8.26 13.92 -19.64
CA THR A 57 -7.82 15.14 -18.94
C THR A 57 -7.44 14.81 -17.50
N LYS A 58 -6.55 15.61 -16.90
CA LYS A 58 -6.14 15.41 -15.49
C LYS A 58 -7.34 15.41 -14.53
N LYS A 59 -8.30 16.31 -14.74
CA LYS A 59 -9.55 16.40 -13.96
C LYS A 59 -10.40 15.12 -14.05
N LYS A 60 -10.23 14.33 -15.12
CA LYS A 60 -10.93 13.07 -15.36
C LYS A 60 -10.09 11.83 -14.97
N GLY A 61 -9.03 12.00 -14.18
CA GLY A 61 -8.20 10.88 -13.72
C GLY A 61 -6.99 10.56 -14.61
N TYR A 62 -6.82 11.22 -15.75
CA TYR A 62 -5.71 10.94 -16.68
C TYR A 62 -4.40 11.60 -16.22
N VAL A 63 -3.81 11.05 -15.16
CA VAL A 63 -2.57 11.55 -14.55
C VAL A 63 -1.37 11.33 -15.49
N PRO A 64 -0.53 12.36 -15.77
CA PRO A 64 0.62 12.18 -16.64
C PRO A 64 1.66 11.25 -16.00
N LYS A 65 2.46 10.57 -16.83
CA LYS A 65 3.58 9.72 -16.40
C LYS A 65 4.50 10.42 -15.40
N SER A 66 4.69 11.74 -15.51
CA SER A 66 5.49 12.50 -14.55
C SER A 66 4.94 12.48 -13.12
N GLN A 67 3.62 12.43 -12.91
CA GLN A 67 3.05 12.26 -11.57
C GLN A 67 3.29 10.85 -11.03
N VAL A 68 3.15 9.84 -11.89
CA VAL A 68 3.45 8.43 -11.54
C VAL A 68 4.93 8.29 -11.14
N THR A 69 5.85 8.77 -11.99
CA THR A 69 7.29 8.73 -11.70
C THR A 69 7.65 9.47 -10.42
N ARG A 70 7.05 10.64 -10.14
CA ARG A 70 7.26 11.33 -8.87
C ARG A 70 6.74 10.55 -7.67
N ASN A 71 5.64 9.80 -7.82
CA ASN A 71 5.14 8.93 -6.75
C ASN A 71 6.09 7.76 -6.48
N ILE A 72 6.59 7.10 -7.54
CA ILE A 72 7.63 6.05 -7.41
C ILE A 72 8.89 6.58 -6.71
N GLN A 73 9.32 7.80 -7.04
CA GLN A 73 10.43 8.45 -6.32
C GLN A 73 10.08 8.75 -4.86
N ALA A 74 8.85 9.16 -4.57
CA ALA A 74 8.39 9.44 -3.21
C ALA A 74 8.39 8.16 -2.35
N ILE A 75 7.78 7.08 -2.81
CA ILE A 75 7.74 5.81 -2.06
C ILE A 75 9.14 5.24 -1.86
N ASN A 76 10.04 5.31 -2.84
CA ASN A 76 11.43 4.90 -2.66
C ASN A 76 12.17 5.74 -1.59
N ARG A 77 11.89 7.05 -1.51
CA ARG A 77 12.43 7.89 -0.41
C ARG A 77 11.84 7.50 0.94
N HIS A 78 10.56 7.14 0.99
CA HIS A 78 9.87 6.79 2.24
C HIS A 78 10.32 5.43 2.77
N TYR A 79 10.55 4.45 1.89
CA TYR A 79 11.01 3.10 2.22
C TYR A 79 12.54 2.94 2.23
N ALA A 80 13.32 4.01 2.00
CA ALA A 80 14.78 3.94 1.87
C ALA A 80 15.52 3.25 3.03
N LYS A 81 14.90 3.22 4.22
CA LYS A 81 15.45 2.57 5.43
C LYS A 81 15.00 1.14 5.65
N SER A 82 14.02 0.64 4.91
CA SER A 82 13.47 -0.70 5.12
C SER A 82 14.17 -1.78 4.30
N GLY A 83 15.09 -1.41 3.40
CA GLY A 83 15.67 -2.34 2.42
C GLY A 83 14.72 -2.68 1.26
N ILE A 84 13.55 -2.04 1.17
CA ILE A 84 12.58 -2.26 0.08
C ILE A 84 12.68 -1.09 -0.90
N SER A 85 12.68 -1.41 -2.19
CA SER A 85 12.64 -0.46 -3.28
C SER A 85 11.62 -0.87 -4.34
N PHE A 86 11.18 0.10 -5.14
CA PHE A 86 10.08 -0.06 -6.09
C PHE A 86 10.50 0.41 -7.47
N LYS A 87 10.29 -0.44 -8.48
CA LYS A 87 10.65 -0.16 -9.87
C LYS A 87 9.43 -0.21 -10.78
N LEU A 88 9.11 0.91 -11.40
CA LEU A 88 8.06 0.97 -12.42
C LEU A 88 8.48 0.20 -13.67
N VAL A 89 7.86 -0.95 -13.91
CA VAL A 89 8.11 -1.79 -15.10
C VAL A 89 7.04 -1.61 -16.18
N SER A 90 5.83 -1.20 -15.81
CA SER A 90 4.73 -0.95 -16.75
C SER A 90 3.89 0.23 -16.30
N LEU A 91 3.42 1.03 -17.27
CA LEU A 91 2.41 2.07 -17.08
C LEU A 91 1.43 2.03 -18.25
N ASN A 92 0.15 1.79 -17.96
CA ASN A 92 -0.93 1.84 -18.96
C ASN A 92 -2.06 2.76 -18.52
N TYR A 93 -2.86 3.14 -19.51
CA TYR A 93 -3.98 4.05 -19.34
C TYR A 93 -5.25 3.41 -19.90
N THR A 94 -6.28 3.34 -19.07
CA THR A 94 -7.58 2.78 -19.44
C THR A 94 -8.66 3.84 -19.26
N ILE A 95 -9.40 4.13 -20.32
CA ILE A 95 -10.56 5.01 -20.25
C ILE A 95 -11.79 4.16 -19.97
N ASN A 96 -12.19 4.09 -18.71
CA ASN A 96 -13.39 3.38 -18.27
C ASN A 96 -14.06 4.18 -17.15
N GLN A 97 -15.19 4.81 -17.47
CA GLN A 97 -15.91 5.68 -16.52
C GLN A 97 -16.49 4.91 -15.34
N LYS A 98 -16.95 3.67 -15.57
CA LYS A 98 -17.54 2.82 -14.52
C LYS A 98 -16.48 2.45 -13.50
N TRP A 99 -15.35 1.90 -13.93
CA TRP A 99 -14.25 1.56 -13.03
C TRP A 99 -13.69 2.80 -12.33
N PHE A 100 -13.53 3.92 -13.05
CA PHE A 100 -13.05 5.16 -12.45
C PHE A 100 -13.96 5.64 -11.31
N LYS A 101 -15.29 5.50 -11.46
CA LYS A 101 -16.27 5.93 -10.47
C LYS A 101 -16.39 4.92 -9.32
N ASN A 102 -16.53 3.64 -9.64
CA ASN A 102 -17.14 2.63 -8.77
C ASN A 102 -16.16 1.60 -8.19
N ALA A 103 -14.87 1.59 -8.55
CA ALA A 103 -13.92 0.55 -8.10
C ALA A 103 -13.45 0.71 -6.63
N ALA A 104 -14.38 0.94 -5.71
CA ALA A 104 -14.17 1.01 -4.27
C ALA A 104 -13.94 -0.37 -3.64
N ASN A 105 -13.43 -0.39 -2.40
CA ASN A 105 -13.30 -1.62 -1.62
C ASN A 105 -14.64 -1.97 -0.96
N ALA A 106 -15.55 -2.52 -1.75
CA ALA A 106 -16.85 -2.97 -1.28
C ALA A 106 -17.06 -4.46 -1.56
N ILE A 107 -17.82 -5.12 -0.69
CA ILE A 107 -18.19 -6.52 -0.84
C ILE A 107 -18.91 -6.70 -2.18
N ASN A 108 -18.46 -7.67 -2.99
CA ASN A 108 -19.03 -8.00 -4.30
C ASN A 108 -19.06 -6.81 -5.29
N ASN A 109 -18.04 -5.94 -5.27
CA ASN A 109 -17.94 -4.84 -6.22
C ASN A 109 -17.51 -5.33 -7.62
N THR A 110 -18.45 -5.35 -8.56
CA THR A 110 -18.23 -5.82 -9.94
C THR A 110 -17.17 -5.01 -10.68
N GLU A 111 -17.22 -3.68 -10.61
CA GLU A 111 -16.28 -2.82 -11.33
C GLU A 111 -14.84 -2.99 -10.85
N GLN A 112 -14.65 -3.15 -9.54
CA GLN A 112 -13.37 -3.44 -8.93
C GLN A 112 -12.84 -4.80 -9.41
N TYR A 113 -13.69 -5.82 -9.39
CA TYR A 113 -13.34 -7.18 -9.79
C TYR A 113 -12.96 -7.24 -11.27
N GLU A 114 -13.77 -6.66 -12.15
CA GLU A 114 -13.52 -6.61 -13.59
C GLU A 114 -12.23 -5.85 -13.91
N MET A 115 -12.02 -4.69 -13.27
CA MET A 115 -10.81 -3.89 -13.42
C MET A 115 -9.55 -4.69 -13.09
N LYS A 116 -9.52 -5.35 -11.92
CA LYS A 116 -8.37 -6.15 -11.50
C LYS A 116 -8.20 -7.39 -12.37
N LYS A 117 -9.29 -8.07 -12.72
CA LYS A 117 -9.30 -9.26 -13.59
C LYS A 117 -8.68 -8.96 -14.96
N GLU A 118 -9.00 -7.82 -15.54
CA GLU A 118 -8.50 -7.46 -16.88
C GLU A 118 -7.04 -6.98 -16.85
N LEU A 119 -6.64 -6.27 -15.79
CA LEU A 119 -5.41 -5.49 -15.82
C LEU A 119 -4.27 -6.06 -14.98
N ARG A 120 -4.53 -6.89 -13.96
CA ARG A 120 -3.48 -7.43 -13.09
C ARG A 120 -2.40 -8.13 -13.92
N LYS A 121 -1.14 -7.86 -13.59
CA LYS A 121 0.04 -8.45 -14.23
C LYS A 121 1.01 -8.99 -13.19
N GLY A 122 1.80 -9.97 -13.61
CA GLY A 122 2.85 -10.53 -12.77
C GLY A 122 2.35 -11.55 -11.75
N GLY A 123 3.24 -11.95 -10.87
CA GLY A 123 3.05 -12.93 -9.81
C GLY A 123 2.82 -12.32 -8.42
N PRO A 124 3.01 -13.11 -7.36
CA PRO A 124 2.77 -12.68 -5.99
C PRO A 124 3.71 -11.57 -5.49
N ALA A 125 4.93 -11.48 -6.03
CA ALA A 125 5.92 -10.45 -5.71
C ALA A 125 5.77 -9.16 -6.56
N ASP A 126 4.84 -9.14 -7.52
CA ASP A 126 4.61 -8.02 -8.43
C ASP A 126 3.47 -7.14 -7.93
N ILE A 127 3.74 -5.85 -7.76
CA ILE A 127 2.76 -4.90 -7.23
C ILE A 127 1.94 -4.32 -8.38
N ASN A 128 0.62 -4.46 -8.28
CA ASN A 128 -0.32 -3.78 -9.17
C ASN A 128 -0.93 -2.57 -8.46
N ILE A 129 -0.75 -1.38 -9.05
CA ILE A 129 -1.25 -0.11 -8.52
C ILE A 129 -2.29 0.45 -9.49
N TYR A 130 -3.47 0.78 -8.97
CA TYR A 130 -4.56 1.36 -9.76
C TYR A 130 -4.87 2.77 -9.26
N THR A 131 -4.93 3.75 -10.16
CA THR A 131 -5.46 5.08 -9.82
C THR A 131 -6.89 5.22 -10.31
N VAL A 132 -7.83 5.52 -9.41
CA VAL A 132 -9.27 5.69 -9.69
C VAL A 132 -9.80 6.99 -9.09
N GLY A 133 -11.09 7.28 -9.27
CA GLY A 133 -11.75 8.51 -8.83
C GLY A 133 -12.55 8.40 -7.53
N PHE A 134 -12.95 7.20 -7.11
CA PHE A 134 -13.80 6.96 -5.93
C PHE A 134 -14.99 7.93 -5.84
N LEU A 135 -15.84 7.89 -6.86
CA LEU A 135 -16.97 8.81 -7.02
C LEU A 135 -18.33 8.12 -6.78
N SER A 136 -18.33 6.88 -6.28
CA SER A 136 -19.53 6.19 -5.79
C SER A 136 -19.68 6.40 -4.28
N ASP A 137 -20.88 6.18 -3.75
CA ASP A 137 -21.18 6.33 -2.33
C ASP A 137 -20.32 5.40 -1.46
N GLU A 138 -19.95 4.21 -1.97
CA GLU A 138 -19.07 3.26 -1.28
C GLU A 138 -17.60 3.68 -1.29
N GLY A 139 -17.20 4.58 -2.19
CA GLY A 139 -15.82 5.06 -2.32
C GLY A 139 -15.60 6.47 -1.79
N GLU A 140 -16.64 7.28 -1.69
CA GLU A 140 -16.53 8.69 -1.33
C GLU A 140 -15.78 8.87 0.01
N GLY A 141 -14.82 9.80 0.03
CA GLY A 141 -13.96 10.05 1.20
C GLY A 141 -12.77 9.09 1.36
N THR A 142 -12.70 8.01 0.58
CA THR A 142 -11.55 7.08 0.59
C THR A 142 -10.37 7.66 -0.19
N LEU A 143 -9.16 7.52 0.35
CA LEU A 143 -7.92 7.91 -0.33
C LEU A 143 -7.24 6.72 -1.02
N GLY A 144 -7.42 5.51 -0.49
CA GLY A 144 -6.91 4.28 -1.05
C GLY A 144 -7.31 3.06 -0.24
N TYR A 145 -6.95 1.89 -0.75
CA TYR A 145 -7.00 0.62 -0.05
C TYR A 145 -5.98 -0.35 -0.65
N ALA A 146 -5.65 -1.40 0.10
CA ALA A 146 -4.85 -2.52 -0.36
C ALA A 146 -5.40 -3.85 0.15
N SER A 147 -5.06 -4.92 -0.57
CA SER A 147 -5.16 -6.28 -0.04
C SER A 147 -4.01 -6.57 0.93
N PHE A 148 -4.26 -7.32 2.00
CA PHE A 148 -3.23 -7.87 2.87
C PHE A 148 -2.57 -9.12 2.27
N PRO A 149 -1.30 -9.43 2.63
CA PRO A 149 -0.64 -10.68 2.22
C PRO A 149 -1.44 -11.94 2.56
N SER A 150 -2.09 -11.96 3.73
CA SER A 150 -2.90 -13.08 4.21
C SER A 150 -4.10 -13.39 3.31
N GLN A 151 -4.57 -12.43 2.51
CA GLN A 151 -5.70 -12.59 1.59
C GLN A 151 -5.27 -13.17 0.23
N TYR A 152 -3.97 -13.20 -0.06
CA TYR A 152 -3.45 -13.58 -1.37
C TYR A 152 -3.83 -15.01 -1.76
N ALA A 153 -3.70 -15.96 -0.83
CA ALA A 153 -3.95 -17.38 -1.12
C ALA A 153 -5.40 -17.65 -1.53
N ASP A 154 -6.35 -16.96 -0.89
CA ASP A 154 -7.78 -17.13 -1.14
C ASP A 154 -8.24 -16.40 -2.40
N ASN A 155 -7.65 -15.24 -2.69
CA ASN A 155 -8.01 -14.43 -3.85
C ASN A 155 -6.82 -13.70 -4.49
N PRO A 156 -5.94 -14.41 -5.22
CA PRO A 156 -4.77 -13.81 -5.86
C PRO A 156 -5.12 -12.70 -6.85
N GLN A 157 -6.33 -12.77 -7.43
CA GLN A 157 -6.80 -11.82 -8.43
C GLN A 157 -7.10 -10.44 -7.83
N ASP A 158 -7.46 -10.39 -6.55
CA ASP A 158 -7.73 -9.15 -5.82
C ASP A 158 -6.46 -8.48 -5.29
N ASP A 159 -5.29 -9.13 -5.38
CA ASP A 159 -4.07 -8.56 -4.82
C ASP A 159 -3.67 -7.24 -5.52
N GLY A 160 -3.28 -6.25 -4.72
CA GLY A 160 -2.75 -4.96 -5.17
C GLY A 160 -3.25 -3.78 -4.38
N VAL A 161 -2.98 -2.58 -4.90
CA VAL A 161 -3.24 -1.29 -4.25
C VAL A 161 -4.08 -0.41 -5.17
N VAL A 162 -5.14 0.19 -4.64
CA VAL A 162 -5.99 1.15 -5.37
C VAL A 162 -5.97 2.48 -4.63
N ILE A 163 -5.65 3.57 -5.32
CA ILE A 163 -5.54 4.91 -4.72
C ILE A 163 -6.31 5.96 -5.52
N LEU A 164 -6.78 6.98 -4.83
CA LEU A 164 -7.41 8.15 -5.41
C LEU A 164 -6.37 8.91 -6.25
N PHE A 165 -6.64 9.10 -7.55
CA PHE A 165 -5.69 9.68 -8.50
C PHE A 165 -5.14 11.06 -8.07
N SER A 166 -5.93 11.84 -7.34
CA SER A 166 -5.57 13.21 -6.91
C SER A 166 -4.65 13.26 -5.69
N THR A 167 -4.31 12.12 -5.08
CA THR A 167 -3.32 11.98 -3.99
C THR A 167 -1.88 11.81 -4.49
N LEU A 168 -1.68 11.66 -5.81
CA LEU A 168 -0.34 11.60 -6.39
C LEU A 168 0.40 12.94 -6.20
N PRO A 169 1.75 12.94 -6.11
CA PRO A 169 2.56 14.15 -6.12
C PRO A 169 2.16 15.19 -7.18
N GLY A 170 1.72 16.36 -6.71
CA GLY A 170 1.19 17.47 -7.52
C GLY A 170 -0.28 17.31 -7.96
N GLY A 171 -1.02 16.42 -7.31
CA GLY A 171 -2.47 16.25 -7.46
C GLY A 171 -3.26 17.26 -6.62
N SER A 172 -4.59 17.24 -6.79
CA SER A 172 -5.51 18.23 -6.23
C SER A 172 -6.04 17.91 -4.83
N THR A 173 -5.75 16.73 -4.26
CA THR A 173 -6.12 16.42 -2.87
C THR A 173 -5.04 17.00 -1.94
N GLU A 174 -5.18 18.28 -1.60
CA GLU A 174 -4.26 18.97 -0.69
C GLU A 174 -4.06 18.21 0.62
N LYS A 175 -2.87 18.32 1.21
CA LYS A 175 -2.41 17.59 2.42
C LYS A 175 -2.21 16.08 2.25
N TYR A 176 -2.70 15.50 1.15
CA TYR A 176 -2.53 14.08 0.82
C TYR A 176 -1.81 13.85 -0.51
N ASN A 177 -1.27 14.92 -1.11
CA ASN A 177 -0.66 14.92 -2.45
C ASN A 177 0.88 14.85 -2.44
N GLU A 178 1.46 14.16 -1.45
CA GLU A 178 2.92 13.97 -1.31
C GLU A 178 3.37 12.51 -1.56
N GLY A 179 2.46 11.64 -2.01
CA GLY A 179 2.73 10.20 -2.20
C GLY A 179 2.62 9.36 -0.92
N LYS A 180 2.19 9.97 0.20
CA LYS A 180 2.00 9.27 1.48
C LYS A 180 0.81 8.32 1.49
N THR A 181 -0.26 8.60 0.74
CA THR A 181 -1.36 7.65 0.55
C THR A 181 -0.86 6.32 -0.01
N LEU A 182 -0.13 6.32 -1.13
CA LEU A 182 0.44 5.08 -1.67
C LEU A 182 1.44 4.43 -0.70
N THR A 183 2.21 5.23 0.04
CA THR A 183 3.15 4.70 1.04
C THR A 183 2.42 3.90 2.12
N HIS A 184 1.30 4.43 2.60
CA HIS A 184 0.43 3.80 3.58
C HIS A 184 -0.20 2.51 3.04
N GLU A 185 -0.81 2.57 1.86
CA GLU A 185 -1.43 1.38 1.25
C GLU A 185 -0.41 0.28 0.93
N LEU A 186 0.83 0.64 0.55
CA LEU A 186 1.90 -0.34 0.41
C LEU A 186 2.29 -0.96 1.74
N GLY A 187 2.14 -0.25 2.86
CA GLY A 187 2.33 -0.81 4.20
C GLY A 187 1.35 -1.96 4.43
N HIS A 188 0.07 -1.76 4.14
CA HIS A 188 -0.94 -2.82 4.20
C HIS A 188 -0.65 -3.99 3.25
N TRP A 189 -0.26 -3.69 2.00
CA TRP A 189 0.13 -4.73 1.03
C TRP A 189 1.35 -5.54 1.50
N LEU A 190 2.23 -4.94 2.30
CA LEU A 190 3.37 -5.57 2.95
C LEU A 190 3.04 -6.17 4.33
N GLY A 191 1.80 -6.05 4.81
CA GLY A 191 1.31 -6.69 6.03
C GLY A 191 1.26 -5.81 7.29
N LEU A 192 1.51 -4.51 7.19
CA LEU A 192 1.39 -3.59 8.33
C LEU A 192 -0.07 -3.22 8.59
N TYR A 193 -0.47 -3.24 9.85
CA TYR A 193 -1.76 -2.72 10.29
C TYR A 193 -1.69 -1.20 10.51
N HIS A 194 -2.85 -0.58 10.76
CA HIS A 194 -2.87 0.77 11.32
C HIS A 194 -2.25 0.79 12.70
N THR A 195 -1.52 1.85 13.04
CA THR A 195 -0.89 2.05 14.37
C THR A 195 -1.89 2.07 15.51
N PHE A 196 -3.12 2.51 15.23
CA PHE A 196 -4.23 2.51 16.18
C PHE A 196 -5.06 1.21 16.18
N GLN A 197 -4.62 0.18 15.45
CA GLN A 197 -5.29 -1.11 15.43
C GLN A 197 -5.25 -1.73 16.84
N GLY A 198 -6.38 -2.23 17.33
CA GLY A 198 -6.46 -2.81 18.68
C GLY A 198 -6.50 -1.79 19.82
N GLY A 199 -6.19 -0.51 19.57
CA GLY A 199 -6.24 0.54 20.58
C GLY A 199 -5.16 0.41 21.65
N CYS A 200 -5.52 0.71 22.90
CA CYS A 200 -4.56 0.76 24.02
C CYS A 200 -4.28 -0.60 24.67
N GLU A 201 -4.95 -1.66 24.24
CA GLU A 201 -4.88 -2.97 24.87
C GLU A 201 -4.50 -4.05 23.85
N GLY A 202 -3.98 -5.16 24.35
CA GLY A 202 -3.58 -6.28 23.52
C GLY A 202 -2.34 -5.99 22.66
N PRO A 203 -2.14 -6.75 21.57
CA PRO A 203 -0.93 -6.66 20.76
C PRO A 203 -0.91 -5.46 19.81
N GLY A 204 -1.97 -4.64 19.77
CA GLY A 204 -2.05 -3.46 18.92
C GLY A 204 -1.98 -3.77 17.42
N ASP A 205 -1.05 -3.10 16.74
CA ASP A 205 -0.70 -3.31 15.33
C ASP A 205 0.29 -4.48 15.11
N PHE A 206 0.63 -5.20 16.19
CA PHE A 206 1.60 -6.31 16.25
C PHE A 206 3.06 -5.90 15.98
N VAL A 207 3.39 -4.61 16.15
CA VAL A 207 4.72 -4.07 16.00
C VAL A 207 5.21 -3.54 17.34
N GLY A 208 6.15 -4.26 17.97
CA GLY A 208 6.54 -4.01 19.36
C GLY A 208 7.21 -2.65 19.65
N ASP A 209 7.70 -1.96 18.62
CA ASP A 209 8.27 -0.61 18.73
C ASP A 209 7.31 0.51 18.28
N THR A 210 6.07 0.18 17.91
CA THR A 210 4.98 1.15 17.75
C THR A 210 4.30 1.36 19.11
N PRO A 211 4.36 2.56 19.71
CA PRO A 211 3.57 2.86 20.91
C PRO A 211 2.07 2.70 20.63
N PRO A 212 1.27 2.18 21.58
CA PRO A 212 -0.16 1.98 21.37
C PRO A 212 -0.87 3.31 21.12
N GLU A 213 -1.75 3.34 20.13
CA GLU A 213 -2.54 4.51 19.74
C GLU A 213 -4.04 4.16 19.79
N LYS A 214 -4.87 5.02 20.39
CA LYS A 214 -6.30 4.73 20.53
C LYS A 214 -7.12 5.09 19.28
N ILE A 215 -6.74 6.19 18.64
CA ILE A 215 -7.50 6.82 17.55
C ILE A 215 -6.55 7.32 16.47
N PRO A 216 -6.95 7.35 15.19
CA PRO A 216 -6.11 7.86 14.12
C PRO A 216 -5.71 9.32 14.34
N GLY A 217 -4.44 9.61 14.06
CA GLY A 217 -3.94 10.97 13.92
C GLY A 217 -4.51 11.70 12.72
N THR A 218 -4.79 12.99 12.90
CA THR A 218 -5.17 13.89 11.80
C THR A 218 -4.30 15.14 11.81
N GLY A 219 -3.97 15.63 10.60
CA GLY A 219 -3.10 16.78 10.43
C GLY A 219 -1.67 16.52 10.96
N CYS A 220 -1.09 17.55 11.59
CA CYS A 220 0.27 17.50 12.16
C CYS A 220 0.23 17.75 13.66
N ALA A 221 -0.54 16.92 14.38
CA ALA A 221 -0.68 17.00 15.82
C ALA A 221 0.52 16.34 16.52
N TYR A 222 1.43 17.15 17.07
CA TYR A 222 2.64 16.68 17.72
C TYR A 222 2.39 16.30 19.19
N GLY A 223 3.06 15.23 19.62
CA GLY A 223 3.12 14.85 21.04
C GLY A 223 1.81 14.30 21.59
N ARG A 224 0.96 13.73 20.74
CA ARG A 224 -0.22 12.99 21.16
C ARG A 224 0.20 11.79 22.03
N ASP A 225 -0.63 11.46 22.99
CA ASP A 225 -0.53 10.28 23.85
C ASP A 225 -1.96 9.92 24.21
N THR A 226 -2.54 9.03 23.42
CA THR A 226 -3.94 8.62 23.55
C THR A 226 -4.09 7.34 24.39
N CYS A 227 -2.98 6.67 24.68
CA CYS A 227 -2.90 5.47 25.50
C CYS A 227 -1.91 5.66 26.67
N PRO A 228 -2.39 6.12 27.83
CA PRO A 228 -1.55 6.45 28.97
C PRO A 228 -0.62 5.30 29.37
N GLY A 229 0.67 5.60 29.51
CA GLY A 229 1.69 4.66 29.95
C GLY A 229 2.34 3.83 28.83
N GLY A 230 1.86 3.94 27.59
CA GLY A 230 2.42 3.25 26.41
C GLY A 230 3.51 4.04 25.66
N GLY A 231 3.67 5.33 25.95
CA GLY A 231 4.51 6.24 25.18
C GLY A 231 3.66 7.21 24.35
N LYS A 232 4.32 8.14 23.64
CA LYS A 232 3.61 9.05 22.73
C LYS A 232 3.11 8.29 21.52
N ASP A 233 1.94 8.64 21.02
CA ASP A 233 1.43 8.16 19.73
C ASP A 233 2.50 8.41 18.65
N PRO A 234 2.67 7.47 17.70
CA PRO A 234 3.67 7.56 16.63
C PRO A 234 3.48 8.75 15.66
#